data_AF-A0AAV5WK19-F1
#
_entry.id   AF-A0AAV5WK19-F1
#
_cell.length_a   1.000
_cell.length_b   1.000
_cell.length_c   1.000
_cell.angle_alpha   90.00
_cell.angle_beta   90.00
_cell.angle_gamma   90.00
#
_symmetry.space_group_name_H-M   'P 1'
#
loop_
_entity.id
_entity.type
_entity.pdbx_description
1 polymer ?
#
loop_
_entity_poly.entity_id
_entity_poly.type
_entity_poly.pdbx_seq_one_letter_code
_entity_poly.pdbx_strand_id
1 'polypeptide(L)' 'SVIEKSTTYLHFTERIPISYKLKLADQFRLHKLRRRCIDTFKTVDEIKALKKTHEFYDYSDKMKAALLEKVMEL' A
#
# COMPACT_ATOMS: atom_id res chain seq x y z
N SER A 1 6.91 4.53 19.54
CA SER A 1 8.09 3.72 19.93
C SER A 1 8.36 2.62 18.91
N VAL A 2 9.58 2.05 18.79
CA VAL A 2 9.87 0.92 17.86
C VAL A 2 9.01 -0.30 18.17
N ILE A 3 8.63 -0.47 19.45
CA ILE A 3 7.78 -1.56 19.92
C ILE A 3 6.36 -1.46 19.35
N GLU A 4 5.73 -0.28 19.31
CA GLU A 4 4.41 -0.12 18.69
C GLU A 4 4.43 -0.43 17.20
N LYS A 5 5.48 0.00 16.48
CA LYS A 5 5.65 -0.30 15.06
C LYS A 5 5.75 -1.80 14.81
N SER A 6 6.39 -2.55 15.70
CA SER A 6 6.52 -4.01 15.61
C SER A 6 5.23 -4.74 15.99
N THR A 7 4.51 -4.28 17.02
CA THR A 7 3.23 -4.88 17.45
C THR A 7 2.13 -4.65 16.41
N THR A 8 2.07 -3.44 15.83
CA THR A 8 1.30 -3.14 14.62
C THR A 8 1.77 -4.06 13.49
N TYR A 9 3.05 -4.10 13.15
CA TYR A 9 3.52 -4.94 12.03
C TYR A 9 3.13 -6.44 12.18
N LEU A 10 3.21 -7.02 13.38
CA LEU A 10 2.83 -8.41 13.68
C LEU A 10 1.32 -8.67 13.57
N HIS A 11 0.46 -7.73 13.99
CA HIS A 11 -1.00 -7.86 13.80
C HIS A 11 -1.44 -7.56 12.35
N PHE A 12 -0.66 -6.79 11.59
CA PHE A 12 -1.06 -6.21 10.31
C PHE A 12 -0.76 -7.12 9.12
N THR A 13 0.07 -8.16 9.26
CA THR A 13 0.58 -8.93 8.10
C THR A 13 -0.41 -9.91 7.49
N GLU A 14 -1.30 -10.56 8.26
CA GLU A 14 -2.16 -11.63 7.72
C GLU A 14 -3.60 -11.25 7.43
N ARG A 15 -4.23 -10.38 8.24
CA ARG A 15 -5.67 -10.06 8.10
C ARG A 15 -5.98 -8.76 7.37
N ILE A 16 -4.96 -7.96 7.07
CA ILE A 16 -5.18 -6.60 6.53
C ILE A 16 -5.03 -6.61 5.01
N PRO A 17 -6.03 -6.09 4.27
CA PRO A 17 -5.95 -5.96 2.83
C PRO A 17 -4.79 -5.05 2.42
N ILE A 18 -4.21 -5.32 1.24
CA ILE A 18 -3.08 -4.55 0.72
C ILE A 18 -3.42 -3.06 0.58
N SER A 19 -4.68 -2.71 0.30
CA SER A 19 -5.15 -1.32 0.25
C SER A 19 -4.91 -0.57 1.55
N TYR A 20 -5.26 -1.18 2.68
CA TYR A 20 -5.06 -0.57 3.99
C TYR A 20 -3.57 -0.55 4.38
N LYS A 21 -2.79 -1.57 4.00
CA LYS A 21 -1.32 -1.55 4.17
C LYS A 21 -0.68 -0.40 3.40
N LEU A 22 -1.14 -0.12 2.19
CA LEU A 22 -0.69 1.03 1.39
C LEU A 22 -1.07 2.35 2.06
N LYS A 23 -2.31 2.50 2.56
CA LYS A 23 -2.73 3.69 3.30
C LYS A 23 -1.79 4.02 4.46
N LEU A 24 -1.45 3.02 5.27
CA LEU A 24 -0.54 3.20 6.40
C LEU A 24 0.89 3.50 5.94
N ALA A 25 1.34 2.81 4.89
CA ALA A 25 2.66 3.05 4.34
C ALA A 25 2.79 4.49 3.81
N ASP A 26 1.70 5.05 3.29
CA ASP A 26 1.61 6.44 2.88
C ASP A 26 1.62 7.39 4.07
N GLN A 27 0.69 7.20 5.02
CA GLN A 27 0.51 8.06 6.19
C GLN A 27 1.77 8.14 7.08
N PHE A 28 2.42 6.99 7.32
CA PHE A 28 3.60 6.90 8.17
C PHE A 28 4.92 6.97 7.38
N ARG A 29 4.88 7.28 6.08
CA ARG A 29 6.06 7.38 5.19
C ARG A 29 6.96 6.13 5.24
N LEU A 30 6.35 4.94 5.31
CA LEU A 30 7.06 3.66 5.39
C LEU A 30 7.49 3.20 4.00
N HIS A 31 8.57 3.80 3.48
CA HIS A 31 9.03 3.58 2.11
C HIS A 31 9.28 2.10 1.76
N LYS A 32 9.84 1.32 2.70
CA LYS A 32 10.09 -0.13 2.50
C LYS A 32 8.78 -0.93 2.39
N LEU A 33 7.79 -0.63 3.23
CA LEU A 33 6.48 -1.30 3.20
C LEU A 33 5.73 -0.93 1.91
N ARG A 34 5.74 0.36 1.54
CA ARG A 34 5.13 0.83 0.30
C ARG A 34 5.68 0.08 -0.92
N ARG A 35 7.01 0.03 -1.07
CA ARG A 35 7.64 -0.68 -2.20
C ARG A 35 7.25 -2.15 -2.21
N ARG A 36 7.34 -2.84 -1.06
CA ARG A 36 6.94 -4.24 -0.95
C ARG A 36 5.49 -4.48 -1.33
N CYS A 37 4.57 -3.60 -0.94
CA CYS A 37 3.15 -3.72 -1.30
C CYS A 37 2.90 -3.49 -2.80
N ILE A 38 3.59 -2.52 -3.41
CA ILE A 38 3.48 -2.23 -4.84
C ILE A 38 4.06 -3.39 -5.67
N ASP A 39 5.17 -3.96 -5.24
CA ASP A 39 5.82 -5.10 -5.92
C ASP A 39 5.00 -6.40 -5.86
N THR A 40 4.03 -6.49 -4.93
CA THR A 40 3.11 -7.64 -4.87
C THR A 40 2.14 -7.67 -6.05
N PHE A 41 1.84 -6.52 -6.67
CA PHE A 41 0.95 -6.47 -7.82
C PHE A 41 1.64 -7.02 -9.05
N LYS A 42 1.01 -8.04 -9.66
CA LYS A 42 1.47 -8.73 -10.85
C LYS A 42 0.68 -8.35 -12.09
N THR A 43 -0.52 -7.80 -11.92
CA THR A 43 -1.36 -7.39 -13.05
C THR A 43 -1.93 -6.00 -12.85
N VAL A 44 -2.21 -5.32 -13.96
CA VAL A 44 -2.85 -4.00 -13.97
C VAL A 44 -4.24 -4.05 -13.31
N ASP A 45 -4.96 -5.17 -13.41
CA ASP A 45 -6.31 -5.30 -12.85
C ASP A 45 -6.31 -5.33 -11.32
N GLU A 46 -5.28 -5.91 -10.68
CA GLU A 46 -5.12 -5.85 -9.22
C GLU A 46 -4.93 -4.41 -8.74
N ILE A 47 -4.18 -3.60 -9.50
CA ILE A 47 -3.97 -2.18 -9.18
C ILE A 47 -5.26 -1.38 -9.42
N LYS A 48 -5.99 -1.66 -10.51
CA LYS A 48 -7.29 -1.05 -10.77
C LYS A 48 -8.32 -1.41 -9.69
N ALA A 49 -8.26 -2.62 -9.13
CA ALA A 49 -9.14 -3.03 -8.04
C ALA A 49 -8.99 -2.13 -6.80
N LEU A 50 -7.82 -1.54 -6.56
CA LEU A 50 -7.63 -0.58 -5.47
C LEU A 50 -8.54 0.63 -5.59
N LYS A 51 -8.88 1.08 -6.81
CA LYS A 51 -9.79 2.22 -7.01
C LYS A 51 -11.20 1.98 -6.46
N LYS A 52 -11.57 0.71 -6.25
CA LYS A 52 -12.85 0.31 -5.66
C LYS A 52 -12.82 0.29 -4.13
N THR A 53 -11.64 0.45 -3.53
CA THR A 53 -11.46 0.43 -2.07
C THR A 53 -11.59 1.84 -1.50
N HIS A 54 -12.14 1.96 -0.29
CA HIS A 54 -12.30 3.26 0.36
C HIS A 54 -10.95 3.92 0.64
N GLU A 55 -9.91 3.12 0.89
CA GLU A 55 -8.56 3.60 1.19
C GLU A 55 -7.92 4.37 0.03
N PHE A 56 -8.31 4.09 -1.21
CA PHE A 56 -7.74 4.75 -2.38
C PHE A 56 -8.04 6.25 -2.42
N TYR A 57 -9.18 6.67 -1.86
CA TYR A 57 -9.52 8.09 -1.74
C TYR A 57 -8.57 8.83 -0.80
N ASP A 58 -8.10 8.14 0.24
CA ASP A 58 -7.19 8.68 1.26
C ASP A 58 -5.71 8.67 0.84
N TYR A 59 -5.38 8.07 -0.31
CA TYR A 59 -4.01 8.05 -0.80
C TYR A 59 -3.56 9.45 -1.23
N SER A 60 -2.35 9.82 -0.83
CA SER A 60 -1.68 11.01 -1.34
C SER A 60 -1.41 10.89 -2.84
N ASP A 61 -1.24 12.02 -3.49
CA ASP A 61 -0.88 12.08 -4.92
C ASP A 61 0.43 11.31 -5.20
N LYS A 62 1.37 11.31 -4.23
CA LYS A 62 2.62 10.56 -4.33
C LYS A 62 2.40 9.05 -4.34
N MET A 63 1.42 8.54 -3.59
CA MET A 63 1.06 7.12 -3.64
C MET A 63 0.36 6.78 -4.95
N LYS A 64 -0.57 7.63 -5.39
CA LYS A 64 -1.28 7.44 -6.67
C LYS A 64 -0.30 7.45 -7.86
N ALA A 65 0.69 8.33 -7.86
CA ALA A 65 1.76 8.36 -8.85
C ALA A 65 2.57 7.06 -8.85
N ALA A 66 2.98 6.57 -7.68
CA ALA A 66 3.73 5.31 -7.59
C ALA A 66 2.94 4.09 -8.08
N LEU A 67 1.62 4.07 -7.87
CA LEU A 67 0.75 3.04 -8.44
C LEU A 67 0.61 3.16 -9.97
N LEU A 68 0.57 4.40 -10.49
CA LEU A 68 0.53 4.64 -11.94
C LEU A 68 1.84 4.23 -12.62
N GLU A 69 2.99 4.56 -12.03
CA GLU A 69 4.30 4.10 -12.48
C GLU A 69 4.33 2.56 -12.56
N LYS A 70 3.84 1.88 -11.52
CA LYS A 70 3.75 0.41 -11.53
C LYS A 70 2.86 -0.14 -12.64
N VAL A 71 1.75 0.53 -12.96
CA VAL A 71 0.89 0.15 -14.09
C VAL A 71 1.60 0.30 -15.43
N MET A 72 2.50 1.27 -15.58
CA MET A 72 3.28 1.46 -16.80
C MET A 72 4.42 0.44 -16.96
N GLU A 73 4.88 -0.16 -15.86
CA GLU A 73 5.91 -1.21 -15.85
C GLU A 73 5.36 -2.63 -16.12
N LEU A 74 4.05 -2.84 -15.96
CA LEU A 74 3.37 -4.13 -16.14
C LEU A 74 2.75 -4.26 -17.54
#